data_AF-A0A3M2JPI4-F1
#
_entry.id   AF-A0A3M2JPI4-F1
#
_cell.length_a   1.000
_cell.length_b   1.000
_cell.length_c   1.000
_cell.angle_alpha   90.00
_cell.angle_beta   90.00
_cell.angle_gamma   90.00
#
_symmetry.space_group_name_H-M   'P 1'
#
loop_
_entity.id
_entity.type
_entity.pdbx_description
1 polymer ?
#
loop_
_entity_poly.entity_id
_entity_poly.type
_entity_poly.pdbx_seq_one_letter_code
_entity_poly.pdbx_strand_id
1 'polypeptide(L)'
;MLSVVLFLVGPVKVLAENYYTHDRSGNFVAWDYSYNMLNFAEPNGIIFTNGDNDTFPLWYLQEVENIRPDVRVANLSLLNTPWYIKQLKHKEPKVPMTFTDDQIENISLMPWPKEQTFEVPVVPEEVRAAEAQQYRLAFNLDTLDIPRTMSFKVKPKKIYIGGGRYANVLRVQDVMILNILTANQFRKPLYFAVTTSTQNQLNELRKYLRMDGLLFKITTIPGWEMDPETLYKNIMNFKYRGLNDPEVYFNRNITGLLQNYRTAFFRLANYYLTARKQERFREVMAKAYEVMPPEVIPFTNAQLEQIMTGYALLAGILPPDTLRTEAFDLRKLQGIGQMAAHYEAYDLARIALETLLERIESNPTGPEVDAFLAAAISRPELYASASENLKNDLRKRILGSIRRQLLRVYKEVGDTAAAVMFLERWQEADPENEFAKKELEKLKTEQPEE
;
A
#
# COMPACT_ATOMS: atom_id res chain seq x y z
N MET A 1 2.01 13.05 -57.74
CA MET A 1 1.11 13.83 -56.86
C MET A 1 0.60 13.00 -55.68
N LEU A 2 -0.07 11.86 -55.91
CA LEU A 2 -0.55 10.97 -54.84
C LEU A 2 0.54 10.49 -53.87
N SER A 3 1.72 10.09 -54.38
CA SER A 3 2.83 9.63 -53.53
C SER A 3 3.37 10.72 -52.60
N VAL A 4 3.33 12.00 -53.03
CA VAL A 4 3.74 13.15 -52.21
C VAL A 4 2.71 13.42 -51.12
N VAL A 5 1.43 13.31 -51.45
CA VAL A 5 0.34 13.44 -50.47
C VAL A 5 0.42 12.33 -49.43
N LEU A 6 0.62 11.07 -49.82
CA LEU A 6 0.76 9.95 -48.88
C LEU A 6 2.02 10.10 -48.00
N PHE A 7 3.12 10.56 -48.58
CA PHE A 7 4.37 10.81 -47.85
C PHE A 7 4.25 11.92 -46.80
N LEU A 8 3.41 12.94 -47.03
CA LEU A 8 3.18 14.01 -46.06
C LEU A 8 2.08 13.65 -45.05
N VAL A 9 0.98 13.03 -45.49
CA VAL A 9 -0.17 12.68 -44.64
C VAL A 9 0.17 11.57 -43.66
N GLY A 10 0.98 10.58 -44.06
CA GLY A 10 1.37 9.46 -43.20
C GLY A 10 2.02 9.91 -41.88
N PRO A 11 3.16 10.62 -41.93
CA PRO A 11 3.84 11.13 -40.73
C PRO A 11 2.98 12.08 -39.89
N VAL A 12 2.20 12.98 -40.53
CA VAL A 12 1.31 13.91 -39.81
C VAL A 12 0.22 13.17 -39.04
N LYS A 13 -0.37 12.13 -39.65
CA LYS A 13 -1.38 11.29 -39.00
C LYS A 13 -0.77 10.51 -37.83
N VAL A 14 0.39 9.88 -38.02
CA VAL A 14 1.10 9.17 -36.94
C VAL A 14 1.46 10.13 -35.81
N LEU A 15 1.95 11.33 -36.12
CA LEU A 15 2.23 12.36 -35.12
C LEU A 15 0.96 12.74 -34.37
N ALA A 16 -0.13 13.09 -35.06
CA ALA A 16 -1.38 13.51 -34.42
C ALA A 16 -2.00 12.40 -33.53
N GLU A 17 -2.00 11.15 -33.99
CA GLU A 17 -2.56 10.01 -33.23
C GLU A 17 -1.71 9.63 -32.01
N ASN A 18 -0.39 9.82 -32.09
CA ASN A 18 0.55 9.36 -31.06
C ASN A 18 1.14 10.48 -30.21
N TYR A 19 0.88 11.76 -30.53
CA TYR A 19 1.50 12.90 -29.85
C TYR A 19 1.29 12.82 -28.35
N TYR A 20 0.04 12.71 -27.89
CA TYR A 20 -0.29 12.69 -26.46
C TYR A 20 0.38 11.53 -25.72
N THR A 21 0.38 10.32 -26.29
CA THR A 21 0.95 9.13 -25.62
C THR A 21 2.48 9.09 -25.65
N HIS A 22 3.12 9.89 -26.51
CA HIS A 22 4.57 9.97 -26.66
C HIS A 22 5.15 11.29 -26.13
N ASP A 23 4.31 12.28 -25.86
CA ASP A 23 4.70 13.48 -25.15
C ASP A 23 5.13 13.10 -23.72
N ARG A 24 6.26 13.66 -23.32
CA ARG A 24 6.85 13.48 -21.99
C ARG A 24 6.96 14.82 -21.26
N SER A 25 6.44 15.88 -21.85
CA SER A 25 6.32 17.19 -21.21
C SER A 25 5.58 17.04 -19.87
N GLY A 26 6.10 17.66 -18.82
CA GLY A 26 5.55 17.55 -17.47
C GLY A 26 5.73 16.20 -16.77
N ASN A 27 6.20 15.15 -17.47
CA ASN A 27 6.42 13.84 -16.86
C ASN A 27 7.79 13.77 -16.16
N PHE A 28 7.81 14.14 -14.87
CA PHE A 28 9.01 14.09 -14.03
C PHE A 28 9.15 12.79 -13.24
N VAL A 29 8.36 11.75 -13.52
CA VAL A 29 8.26 10.56 -12.65
C VAL A 29 9.61 9.91 -12.40
N ALA A 30 10.38 9.61 -13.45
CA ALA A 30 11.67 8.94 -13.30
C ALA A 30 12.65 9.78 -12.46
N TRP A 31 12.67 11.09 -12.67
CA TRP A 31 13.54 12.01 -11.94
C TRP A 31 13.10 12.14 -10.48
N ASP A 32 11.83 12.48 -10.22
CA ASP A 32 11.32 12.72 -8.87
C ASP A 32 11.32 11.44 -8.02
N TYR A 33 10.97 10.30 -8.60
CA TYR A 33 11.00 9.01 -7.91
C TYR A 33 12.43 8.65 -7.45
N SER A 34 13.42 8.80 -8.33
CA SER A 34 14.82 8.57 -7.98
C SER A 34 15.39 9.61 -7.04
N TYR A 35 14.99 10.88 -7.20
CA TYR A 35 15.39 11.95 -6.28
C TYR A 35 14.87 11.67 -4.87
N ASN A 36 13.61 11.24 -4.74
CA ASN A 36 12.99 10.91 -3.46
C ASN A 36 13.64 9.69 -2.81
N MET A 37 14.04 8.68 -3.59
CA MET A 37 14.81 7.55 -3.07
C MET A 37 16.20 7.99 -2.57
N LEU A 38 16.96 8.76 -3.35
CA LEU A 38 18.31 9.17 -2.98
C LEU A 38 18.32 10.13 -1.79
N ASN A 39 17.51 11.20 -1.82
CA ASN A 39 17.60 12.29 -0.86
C ASN A 39 17.08 11.94 0.53
N PHE A 40 16.26 10.89 0.64
CA PHE A 40 15.71 10.43 1.91
C PHE A 40 16.36 9.14 2.42
N ALA A 41 17.37 8.62 1.71
CA ALA A 41 18.32 7.68 2.27
C ALA A 41 19.29 8.41 3.22
N GLU A 42 19.64 7.76 4.33
CA GLU A 42 20.66 8.27 5.25
C GLU A 42 22.04 8.42 4.56
N PRO A 43 22.93 9.31 5.09
CA PRO A 43 24.26 9.53 4.51
C PRO A 43 25.06 8.23 4.33
N ASN A 44 25.77 8.11 3.21
CA ASN A 44 26.57 6.94 2.84
C ASN A 44 25.79 5.61 2.74
N GLY A 45 24.45 5.66 2.63
CA GLY A 45 23.61 4.48 2.53
C GLY A 45 23.88 3.64 1.27
N ILE A 46 23.51 2.36 1.32
CA ILE A 46 23.54 1.45 0.17
C ILE A 46 22.10 1.08 -0.18
N ILE A 47 21.68 1.34 -1.41
CA ILE A 47 20.34 1.03 -1.92
C ILE A 47 20.44 -0.14 -2.88
N PHE A 48 19.85 -1.27 -2.51
CA PHE A 48 19.64 -2.39 -3.40
C PHE A 48 18.45 -2.13 -4.31
N THR A 49 18.68 -2.23 -5.62
CA THR A 49 17.68 -2.06 -6.68
C THR A 49 17.50 -3.34 -7.47
N ASN A 50 16.39 -3.50 -8.17
CA ASN A 50 16.06 -4.78 -8.78
C ASN A 50 16.56 -4.90 -10.22
N GLY A 51 16.46 -3.83 -11.01
CA GLY A 51 16.65 -3.87 -12.45
C GLY A 51 16.99 -2.52 -13.06
N ASP A 52 16.85 -2.42 -14.37
CA ASP A 52 17.15 -1.22 -15.14
C ASP A 52 16.24 -0.03 -14.76
N ASN A 53 14.92 -0.26 -14.67
CA ASN A 53 13.92 0.79 -14.48
C ASN A 53 14.05 1.56 -13.15
N ASP A 54 14.56 0.93 -12.09
CA ASP A 54 14.81 1.61 -10.81
C ASP A 54 16.28 2.02 -10.64
N THR A 55 17.23 1.42 -11.36
CA THR A 55 18.66 1.73 -11.23
C THR A 55 19.11 2.88 -12.12
N PHE A 56 18.75 2.87 -13.41
CA PHE A 56 19.31 3.82 -14.36
C PHE A 56 18.94 5.27 -14.06
N PRO A 57 17.69 5.60 -13.65
CA PRO A 57 17.38 6.97 -13.27
C PRO A 57 18.13 7.42 -12.01
N LEU A 58 18.39 6.51 -11.04
CA LEU A 58 19.24 6.84 -9.88
C LEU A 58 20.67 7.16 -10.32
N TRP A 59 21.28 6.31 -11.16
CA TRP A 59 22.62 6.56 -11.67
C TRP A 59 22.71 7.82 -12.52
N TYR A 60 21.68 8.13 -13.32
CA TYR A 60 21.63 9.41 -14.03
C TYR A 60 21.72 10.59 -13.05
N LEU A 61 20.94 10.58 -11.97
CA LEU A 61 21.00 11.64 -10.96
C LEU A 61 22.37 11.72 -10.26
N GLN A 62 23.06 10.60 -10.06
CA GLN A 62 24.35 10.58 -9.39
C GLN A 62 25.50 11.00 -10.33
N GLU A 63 25.56 10.43 -11.52
CA GLU A 63 26.70 10.57 -12.44
C GLU A 63 26.60 11.81 -13.33
N VAL A 64 25.38 12.30 -13.61
CA VAL A 64 25.16 13.47 -14.47
C VAL A 64 24.77 14.69 -13.63
N GLU A 65 23.79 14.55 -12.74
CA GLU A 65 23.29 15.68 -11.94
C GLU A 65 24.07 15.88 -10.62
N ASN A 66 24.99 14.97 -10.29
CA ASN A 66 25.80 14.99 -9.06
C ASN A 66 24.97 15.07 -7.77
N ILE A 67 23.82 14.41 -7.73
CA ILE A 67 22.90 14.37 -6.59
C ILE A 67 23.22 13.15 -5.73
N ARG A 68 23.49 13.39 -4.43
CA ARG A 68 23.78 12.33 -3.45
C ARG A 68 24.84 11.32 -3.94
N PRO A 69 26.03 11.78 -4.40
CA PRO A 69 27.11 10.88 -4.81
C PRO A 69 27.68 10.05 -3.65
N ASP A 70 27.31 10.36 -2.40
CA ASP A 70 27.67 9.60 -1.20
C ASP A 70 26.91 8.26 -1.07
N VAL A 71 25.70 8.17 -1.63
CA VAL A 71 24.87 6.96 -1.59
C VAL A 71 25.34 5.97 -2.64
N ARG A 72 25.37 4.68 -2.32
CA ARG A 72 25.74 3.65 -3.29
C ARG A 72 24.53 2.87 -3.78
N VAL A 73 24.25 2.93 -5.09
CA VAL A 73 23.21 2.11 -5.72
C VAL A 73 23.81 0.77 -6.17
N ALA A 74 23.23 -0.33 -5.67
CA ALA A 74 23.67 -1.70 -5.90
C ALA A 74 22.57 -2.49 -6.62
N ASN A 75 22.67 -2.62 -7.94
CA ASN A 75 21.72 -3.36 -8.75
C ASN A 75 21.88 -4.88 -8.55
N LEU A 76 20.81 -5.54 -8.09
CA LEU A 76 20.82 -6.97 -7.78
C LEU A 76 21.02 -7.83 -9.03
N SER A 77 20.50 -7.42 -10.18
CA SER A 77 20.68 -8.17 -11.44
C SER A 77 22.16 -8.16 -11.86
N LEU A 78 22.85 -7.03 -11.73
CA LEU A 78 24.28 -6.90 -12.04
C LEU A 78 25.18 -7.50 -10.96
N LEU A 79 24.71 -7.60 -9.72
CA LEU A 79 25.40 -8.30 -8.62
C LEU A 79 25.60 -9.80 -8.88
N ASN A 80 25.09 -10.33 -9.99
CA ASN A 80 25.45 -11.67 -10.47
C ASN A 80 26.74 -11.71 -11.30
N THR A 81 27.42 -10.56 -11.51
CA THR A 81 28.61 -10.47 -12.37
C THR A 81 29.86 -10.05 -11.57
N PRO A 82 31.02 -10.74 -11.74
CA PRO A 82 32.23 -10.43 -10.98
C PRO A 82 32.74 -8.99 -11.16
N TRP A 83 32.66 -8.45 -12.39
CA TRP A 83 33.14 -7.09 -12.68
C TRP A 83 32.35 -6.03 -11.88
N TYR A 84 31.03 -6.18 -11.77
CA TYR A 84 30.20 -5.23 -11.04
C TYR A 84 30.39 -5.36 -9.54
N ILE A 85 30.52 -6.59 -9.03
CA ILE A 85 30.86 -6.83 -7.62
C ILE A 85 32.19 -6.14 -7.26
N LYS A 86 33.23 -6.31 -8.09
CA LYS A 86 34.53 -5.63 -7.90
C LYS A 86 34.40 -4.10 -8.00
N GLN A 87 33.54 -3.59 -8.90
CA GLN A 87 33.26 -2.16 -8.98
C GLN A 87 32.64 -1.62 -7.68
N LEU A 88 31.64 -2.32 -7.12
CA LEU A 88 31.03 -1.99 -5.83
C LEU A 88 32.03 -2.04 -4.66
N LYS A 89 32.91 -3.04 -4.66
CA LYS A 89 33.92 -3.22 -3.61
C LYS A 89 34.99 -2.13 -3.61
N HIS A 90 35.48 -1.74 -4.78
CA HIS A 90 36.72 -0.95 -4.90
C HIS A 90 36.51 0.52 -5.25
N LYS A 91 35.45 0.88 -5.99
CA LYS A 91 35.19 2.29 -6.34
C LYS A 91 34.37 2.98 -5.25
N GLU A 92 34.75 4.20 -4.91
CA GLU A 92 33.95 5.01 -3.99
C GLU A 92 32.59 5.37 -4.60
N PRO A 93 31.51 5.46 -3.79
CA PRO A 93 31.44 5.01 -2.39
C PRO A 93 31.49 3.48 -2.29
N LYS A 94 32.44 2.94 -1.52
CA LYS A 94 32.65 1.48 -1.43
C LYS A 94 31.53 0.76 -0.71
N VAL A 95 31.20 -0.45 -1.17
CA VAL A 95 30.33 -1.40 -0.48
C VAL A 95 31.19 -2.37 0.33
N PRO A 96 30.98 -2.51 1.66
CA PRO A 96 31.70 -3.48 2.47
C PRO A 96 31.43 -4.91 2.00
N MET A 97 32.50 -5.70 1.80
CA MET A 97 32.44 -7.10 1.40
C MET A 97 33.59 -7.87 2.06
N THR A 98 33.37 -9.13 2.44
CA THR A 98 34.43 -10.00 2.98
C THR A 98 35.12 -10.86 1.93
N PHE A 99 34.50 -11.08 0.78
CA PHE A 99 35.10 -11.91 -0.28
C PHE A 99 36.32 -11.25 -0.91
N THR A 100 37.36 -12.04 -1.16
CA THR A 100 38.54 -11.62 -1.94
C THR A 100 38.19 -11.47 -3.42
N ASP A 101 39.06 -10.81 -4.19
CA ASP A 101 38.82 -10.62 -5.62
C ASP A 101 38.81 -11.95 -6.38
N ASP A 102 39.64 -12.91 -5.98
CA ASP A 102 39.63 -14.27 -6.55
C ASP A 102 38.34 -15.03 -6.22
N GLN A 103 37.81 -14.88 -5.00
CA GLN A 103 36.51 -15.45 -4.63
C GLN A 103 35.37 -14.82 -5.44
N ILE A 104 35.45 -13.51 -5.72
CA ILE A 104 34.48 -12.80 -6.56
C ILE A 104 34.59 -13.25 -8.01
N GLU A 105 35.80 -13.44 -8.55
CA GLU A 105 36.00 -13.88 -9.93
C GLU A 105 35.41 -15.27 -10.19
N ASN A 106 35.50 -16.16 -9.20
CA ASN A 106 35.06 -17.54 -9.29
C ASN A 106 33.68 -17.78 -8.65
N ILE A 107 32.95 -16.73 -8.29
CA ILE A 107 31.64 -16.87 -7.66
C ILE A 107 30.62 -17.45 -8.65
N SER A 108 29.82 -18.38 -8.17
CA SER A 108 28.75 -19.01 -8.95
C SER A 108 27.56 -19.33 -8.06
N LEU A 109 26.57 -20.02 -8.61
CA LEU A 109 25.41 -20.48 -7.85
C LEU A 109 25.88 -21.33 -6.65
N MET A 110 25.47 -20.95 -5.45
CA MET A 110 25.87 -21.64 -4.22
C MET A 110 24.87 -22.76 -3.91
N PRO A 111 25.29 -24.03 -3.79
CA PRO A 111 24.41 -25.11 -3.36
C PRO A 111 23.76 -24.78 -2.01
N TRP A 112 22.43 -24.91 -1.94
CA TRP A 112 21.66 -24.61 -0.74
C TRP A 112 20.54 -25.64 -0.56
N PRO A 113 20.85 -26.85 -0.07
CA PRO A 113 19.95 -27.99 -0.22
C PRO A 113 18.59 -27.81 0.46
N LYS A 114 18.55 -27.08 1.58
CA LYS A 114 17.35 -26.81 2.38
C LYS A 114 17.35 -25.40 2.94
N GLU A 115 16.19 -24.98 3.41
CA GLU A 115 16.02 -23.76 4.21
C GLU A 115 16.94 -23.82 5.44
N GLN A 116 17.66 -22.72 5.70
CA GLN A 116 18.64 -22.61 6.78
C GLN A 116 18.53 -21.23 7.43
N THR A 117 18.78 -21.16 8.73
CA THR A 117 18.86 -19.87 9.45
C THR A 117 20.18 -19.21 9.14
N PHE A 118 20.12 -17.96 8.69
CA PHE A 118 21.26 -17.07 8.61
C PHE A 118 21.21 -16.10 9.80
N GLU A 119 22.31 -16.02 10.53
CA GLU A 119 22.49 -15.08 11.64
C GLU A 119 23.52 -14.03 11.23
N VAL A 120 23.16 -12.75 11.35
CA VAL A 120 24.08 -11.65 11.07
C VAL A 120 25.14 -11.64 12.18
N PRO A 121 26.43 -11.85 11.85
CA PRO A 121 27.43 -12.15 12.88
C PRO A 121 27.66 -11.04 13.91
N VAL A 122 27.51 -9.77 13.50
CA VAL A 122 27.74 -8.61 14.36
C VAL A 122 26.62 -7.59 14.16
N VAL A 123 25.90 -7.29 15.24
CA VAL A 123 24.95 -6.20 15.36
C VAL A 123 25.43 -5.30 16.50
N PRO A 124 25.96 -4.10 16.24
CA PRO A 124 26.46 -3.23 17.30
C PRO A 124 25.37 -2.85 18.31
N GLU A 125 25.71 -2.90 19.60
CA GLU A 125 24.78 -2.57 20.68
C GLU A 125 24.27 -1.14 20.58
N GLU A 126 25.12 -0.20 20.17
CA GLU A 126 24.77 1.20 19.96
C GLU A 126 23.67 1.38 18.89
N VAL A 127 23.78 0.67 17.76
CA VAL A 127 22.78 0.71 16.67
C VAL A 127 21.47 0.13 17.16
N ARG A 128 21.53 -1.03 17.83
CA ARG A 128 20.36 -1.71 18.39
C ARG A 128 19.66 -0.85 19.45
N ALA A 129 20.41 -0.23 20.35
CA ALA A 129 19.86 0.63 21.40
C ALA A 129 19.23 1.90 20.83
N ALA A 130 19.85 2.52 19.81
CA ALA A 130 19.30 3.70 19.14
C ALA A 130 17.98 3.36 18.43
N GLU A 131 17.94 2.26 17.66
CA GLU A 131 16.72 1.79 17.01
C GLU A 131 15.64 1.40 18.03
N ALA A 132 16.02 0.73 19.14
CA ALA A 132 15.10 0.36 20.22
C ALA A 132 14.45 1.59 20.85
N GLN A 133 15.25 2.63 21.11
CA GLN A 133 14.76 3.89 21.66
C GLN A 133 13.79 4.56 20.68
N GLN A 134 14.15 4.63 19.40
CA GLN A 134 13.27 5.19 18.37
C GLN A 134 11.94 4.43 18.30
N TYR A 135 11.99 3.09 18.24
CA TYR A 135 10.78 2.26 18.17
C TYR A 135 9.90 2.42 19.43
N ARG A 136 10.50 2.49 20.62
CA ARG A 136 9.77 2.75 21.86
C ARG A 136 9.06 4.10 21.85
N LEU A 137 9.72 5.15 21.41
CA LEU A 137 9.14 6.50 21.34
C LEU A 137 8.00 6.56 20.31
N ALA A 138 8.20 5.95 19.14
CA ALA A 138 7.22 5.93 18.05
C ALA A 138 5.89 5.26 18.44
N PHE A 139 5.94 4.22 19.28
CA PHE A 139 4.78 3.41 19.65
C PHE A 139 4.40 3.51 21.13
N ASN A 140 5.00 4.44 21.88
CA ASN A 140 4.77 4.67 23.30
C ASN A 140 4.88 3.38 24.14
N LEU A 141 5.99 2.65 23.97
CA LEU A 141 6.23 1.36 24.64
C LEU A 141 7.09 1.52 25.90
N ASP A 142 6.59 1.01 27.02
CA ASP A 142 7.29 1.02 28.31
C ASP A 142 8.51 0.09 28.31
N THR A 143 8.34 -1.12 27.78
CA THR A 143 9.41 -2.11 27.64
C THR A 143 9.37 -2.71 26.24
N LEU A 144 10.53 -3.17 25.78
CA LEU A 144 10.69 -3.76 24.46
C LEU A 144 11.73 -4.87 24.56
N ASP A 145 11.27 -6.11 24.38
CA ASP A 145 12.16 -7.27 24.29
C ASP A 145 12.59 -7.43 22.83
N ILE A 146 13.83 -7.04 22.53
CA ILE A 146 14.42 -7.17 21.20
C ILE A 146 15.47 -8.26 21.26
N PRO A 147 15.40 -9.25 20.34
CA PRO A 147 16.48 -10.21 20.17
C PRO A 147 17.84 -9.51 20.08
N ARG A 148 18.84 -10.03 20.79
CA ARG A 148 20.22 -9.52 20.69
C ARG A 148 20.85 -9.79 19.33
N THR A 149 20.31 -10.76 18.60
CA THR A 149 20.84 -11.19 17.32
C THR A 149 19.80 -11.02 16.23
N MET A 150 20.26 -10.61 15.05
CA MET A 150 19.43 -10.54 13.85
C MET A 150 19.59 -11.86 13.10
N SER A 151 18.51 -12.65 13.00
CA SER A 151 18.53 -13.93 12.29
C SER A 151 17.26 -14.13 11.49
N PHE A 152 17.36 -14.75 10.32
CA PHE A 152 16.22 -15.02 9.43
C PHE A 152 16.49 -16.25 8.58
N LYS A 153 15.44 -16.93 8.11
CA LYS A 153 15.66 -18.11 7.27
C LYS A 153 15.86 -17.74 5.80
N VAL A 154 16.84 -18.39 5.19
CA VAL A 154 17.15 -18.26 3.78
C VAL A 154 16.66 -19.53 3.07
N LYS A 155 15.68 -19.34 2.18
CA LYS A 155 15.10 -20.42 1.37
C LYS A 155 15.88 -20.57 0.05
N PRO A 156 16.13 -21.81 -0.41
CA PRO A 156 16.74 -22.00 -1.70
C PRO A 156 15.84 -21.55 -2.85
N LYS A 157 16.48 -21.19 -3.96
CA LYS A 157 15.84 -21.04 -5.26
C LYS A 157 15.96 -22.36 -6.01
N LYS A 158 14.84 -22.82 -6.57
CA LYS A 158 14.82 -23.98 -7.47
C LYS A 158 15.23 -23.53 -8.86
N ILE A 159 16.30 -24.11 -9.38
CA ILE A 159 16.75 -23.91 -10.76
C ILE A 159 16.61 -25.20 -11.54
N TYR A 160 16.13 -25.11 -12.78
CA TYR A 160 16.07 -26.26 -13.67
C TYR A 160 17.48 -26.57 -14.19
N ILE A 161 17.89 -27.83 -14.10
CA ILE A 161 19.23 -28.28 -14.51
C ILE A 161 19.19 -29.31 -15.66
N GLY A 162 18.06 -29.42 -16.36
CA GLY A 162 17.88 -30.41 -17.44
C GLY A 162 17.35 -31.75 -16.94
N GLY A 163 16.80 -32.54 -17.88
CA GLY A 163 16.35 -33.92 -17.61
C GLY A 163 15.24 -34.05 -16.56
N GLY A 164 14.42 -33.02 -16.37
CA GLY A 164 13.36 -32.99 -15.35
C GLY A 164 13.87 -32.75 -13.92
N ARG A 165 15.16 -32.47 -13.74
CA ARG A 165 15.78 -32.28 -12.42
C ARG A 165 15.90 -30.82 -12.06
N TYR A 166 15.85 -30.55 -10.76
CA TYR A 166 16.03 -29.23 -10.17
C TYR A 166 17.13 -29.26 -9.12
N ALA A 167 17.91 -28.18 -9.06
CA ALA A 167 18.84 -27.95 -7.97
C ALA A 167 18.33 -26.83 -7.06
N ASN A 168 18.60 -26.97 -5.76
CA ASN A 168 18.32 -25.95 -4.76
C ASN A 168 19.61 -25.14 -4.54
N VAL A 169 19.58 -23.86 -4.89
CA VAL A 169 20.75 -22.98 -4.87
C VAL A 169 20.41 -21.60 -4.31
N LEU A 170 21.42 -20.84 -3.94
CA LEU A 170 21.36 -19.38 -3.88
C LEU A 170 21.97 -18.79 -5.15
N ARG A 171 21.37 -17.73 -5.67
CA ARG A 171 21.97 -16.95 -6.76
C ARG A 171 23.14 -16.15 -6.22
N VAL A 172 24.04 -15.73 -7.11
CA VAL A 172 25.19 -14.90 -6.74
C VAL A 172 24.73 -13.63 -6.00
N GLN A 173 23.70 -12.94 -6.51
CA GLN A 173 23.12 -11.79 -5.81
C GLN A 173 22.63 -12.08 -4.39
N ASP A 174 22.07 -13.27 -4.14
CA ASP A 174 21.55 -13.66 -2.82
C ASP A 174 22.72 -13.85 -1.84
N VAL A 175 23.79 -14.51 -2.31
CA VAL A 175 25.06 -14.69 -1.56
C VAL A 175 25.71 -13.33 -1.28
N MET A 176 25.70 -12.42 -2.26
CA MET A 176 26.29 -11.09 -2.09
C MET A 176 25.51 -10.23 -1.08
N ILE A 177 24.18 -10.30 -1.03
CA ILE A 177 23.42 -9.63 0.04
C ILE A 177 23.86 -10.12 1.42
N LEU A 178 24.00 -11.44 1.61
CA LEU A 178 24.47 -12.03 2.87
C LEU A 178 25.92 -11.61 3.20
N ASN A 179 26.79 -11.57 2.20
CA ASN A 179 28.17 -11.12 2.34
C ASN A 179 28.26 -9.64 2.78
N ILE A 180 27.49 -8.77 2.12
CA ILE A 180 27.43 -7.34 2.42
C ILE A 180 26.85 -7.12 3.83
N LEU A 181 25.77 -7.81 4.20
CA LEU A 181 25.21 -7.74 5.55
C LEU A 181 26.27 -8.09 6.62
N THR A 182 27.03 -9.15 6.38
CA THR A 182 28.10 -9.60 7.27
C THR A 182 29.24 -8.59 7.37
N ALA A 183 29.71 -8.09 6.24
CA ALA A 183 30.84 -7.16 6.18
C ALA A 183 30.48 -5.75 6.68
N ASN A 184 29.24 -5.33 6.47
CA ASN A 184 28.80 -3.97 6.77
C ASN A 184 28.74 -3.71 8.28
N GLN A 185 28.30 -4.69 9.08
CA GLN A 185 28.16 -4.55 10.54
C GLN A 185 27.38 -3.27 10.94
N PHE A 186 26.37 -2.90 10.14
CA PHE A 186 25.58 -1.67 10.30
C PHE A 186 26.39 -0.35 10.27
N ARG A 187 27.62 -0.36 9.75
CA ARG A 187 28.43 0.87 9.58
C ARG A 187 27.87 1.80 8.51
N LYS A 188 27.19 1.24 7.50
CA LYS A 188 26.41 2.00 6.51
C LYS A 188 24.93 1.60 6.58
N PRO A 189 24.00 2.54 6.43
CA PRO A 189 22.58 2.24 6.27
C PRO A 189 22.36 1.35 5.03
N LEU A 190 21.52 0.32 5.16
CA LEU A 190 21.19 -0.59 4.05
C LEU A 190 19.71 -0.46 3.73
N TYR A 191 19.40 -0.36 2.44
CA TYR A 191 18.04 -0.22 1.94
C TYR A 191 17.76 -1.18 0.80
N PHE A 192 16.51 -1.61 0.66
CA PHE A 192 15.96 -2.07 -0.61
C PHE A 192 15.03 -1.01 -1.18
N ALA A 193 15.09 -0.77 -2.49
CA ALA A 193 14.02 -0.07 -3.18
C ALA A 193 12.70 -0.83 -3.00
N VAL A 194 11.58 -0.12 -2.83
CA VAL A 194 10.25 -0.75 -2.70
C VAL A 194 9.84 -1.56 -3.94
N THR A 195 10.47 -1.29 -5.09
CA THR A 195 10.37 -2.04 -6.35
C THR A 195 11.07 -3.40 -6.32
N THR A 196 11.91 -3.67 -5.31
CA THR A 196 12.58 -4.96 -5.17
C THR A 196 11.60 -6.00 -4.66
N SER A 197 11.45 -7.11 -5.39
CA SER A 197 10.53 -8.17 -5.01
C SER A 197 10.97 -8.87 -3.72
N THR A 198 10.01 -9.35 -2.93
CA THR A 198 10.26 -10.12 -1.69
C THR A 198 11.23 -11.29 -1.93
N GLN A 199 11.16 -11.93 -3.10
CA GLN A 199 12.06 -13.03 -3.46
C GLN A 199 13.52 -12.60 -3.57
N ASN A 200 13.76 -11.37 -4.06
CA ASN A 200 15.09 -10.77 -4.18
C ASN A 200 15.55 -10.11 -2.87
N GLN A 201 14.65 -9.89 -1.93
CA GLN A 201 14.93 -9.49 -0.54
C GLN A 201 15.15 -10.70 0.39
N LEU A 202 15.61 -11.85 -0.13
CA LEU A 202 15.83 -13.08 0.67
C LEU A 202 14.60 -13.62 1.44
N ASN A 203 13.39 -13.19 1.09
CA ASN A 203 12.12 -13.53 1.74
C ASN A 203 12.04 -13.11 3.22
N GLU A 204 12.56 -13.91 4.16
CA GLU A 204 12.33 -13.67 5.60
C GLU A 204 13.07 -12.46 6.15
N LEU A 205 14.11 -11.98 5.47
CA LEU A 205 14.75 -10.69 5.80
C LEU A 205 13.72 -9.54 5.80
N ARG A 206 12.59 -9.69 5.09
CA ARG A 206 11.46 -8.75 5.11
C ARG A 206 10.97 -8.41 6.53
N LYS A 207 11.11 -9.32 7.50
CA LYS A 207 10.73 -9.04 8.90
C LYS A 207 11.56 -7.92 9.54
N TYR A 208 12.71 -7.59 8.97
CA TYR A 208 13.58 -6.50 9.42
C TYR A 208 13.51 -5.26 8.51
N LEU A 209 12.57 -5.24 7.56
CA LEU A 209 12.40 -4.14 6.63
C LEU A 209 11.38 -3.14 7.14
N ARG A 210 11.84 -1.90 7.38
CA ARG A 210 11.02 -0.75 7.76
C ARG A 210 10.78 0.14 6.54
N MET A 211 9.53 0.48 6.25
CA MET A 211 9.19 1.38 5.14
C MET A 211 9.44 2.83 5.54
N ASP A 212 10.43 3.46 4.89
CA ASP A 212 10.79 4.87 5.04
C ASP A 212 10.37 5.68 3.80
N GLY A 213 9.26 5.28 3.16
CA GLY A 213 8.74 5.88 1.93
C GLY A 213 8.98 4.98 0.73
N LEU A 214 9.82 5.40 -0.22
CA LEU A 214 10.20 4.60 -1.40
C LEU A 214 11.36 3.63 -1.15
N LEU A 215 11.85 3.57 0.09
CA LEU A 215 12.90 2.66 0.53
C LEU A 215 12.43 1.83 1.71
N PHE A 216 12.86 0.58 1.73
CA PHE A 216 12.81 -0.31 2.88
C PHE A 216 14.17 -0.33 3.57
N LYS A 217 14.29 0.30 4.75
CA LYS A 217 15.50 0.25 5.57
C LYS A 217 15.63 -1.13 6.23
N ILE A 218 16.81 -1.73 6.18
CA ILE A 218 17.13 -2.91 6.97
C ILE A 218 17.44 -2.43 8.40
N THR A 219 16.66 -2.89 9.37
CA THR A 219 16.80 -2.58 10.80
C THR A 219 17.20 -3.81 11.60
N THR A 220 17.49 -3.63 12.88
CA THR A 220 17.80 -4.70 13.83
C THR A 220 16.56 -5.26 14.53
N ILE A 221 15.41 -4.57 14.41
CA ILE A 221 14.18 -4.90 15.13
C ILE A 221 13.23 -5.71 14.23
N PRO A 222 12.90 -6.96 14.59
CA PRO A 222 11.94 -7.74 13.82
C PRO A 222 10.51 -7.19 14.01
N GLY A 223 9.75 -7.10 12.92
CA GLY A 223 8.36 -6.64 12.92
C GLY A 223 8.18 -5.12 12.93
N TRP A 224 9.27 -4.35 12.98
CA TRP A 224 9.19 -2.89 12.89
C TRP A 224 8.96 -2.44 11.44
N GLU A 225 7.72 -2.50 11.00
CA GLU A 225 7.39 -2.26 9.59
C GLU A 225 7.44 -0.78 9.17
N MET A 226 7.32 0.17 10.11
CA MET A 226 7.23 1.60 9.83
C MET A 226 7.57 2.44 11.06
N ASP A 227 8.27 3.56 10.86
CA ASP A 227 8.42 4.62 11.87
C ASP A 227 7.57 5.84 11.45
N PRO A 228 6.53 6.21 12.23
CA PRO A 228 5.58 7.26 11.83
C PRO A 228 6.23 8.62 11.57
N GLU A 229 7.20 9.02 12.40
CA GLU A 229 7.86 10.33 12.26
C GLU A 229 8.79 10.36 11.05
N THR A 230 9.58 9.31 10.84
CA THR A 230 10.44 9.19 9.65
C THR A 230 9.60 9.14 8.38
N LEU A 231 8.55 8.30 8.35
CA LEU A 231 7.70 8.16 7.17
C LEU A 231 6.96 9.46 6.86
N TYR A 232 6.38 10.11 7.89
CA TYR A 232 5.74 11.42 7.77
C TYR A 232 6.71 12.45 7.20
N LYS A 233 7.89 12.63 7.81
CA LYS A 233 8.92 13.56 7.33
C LYS A 233 9.23 13.32 5.86
N ASN A 234 9.37 12.06 5.45
CA ASN A 234 9.75 11.73 4.08
C ASN A 234 8.64 12.08 3.09
N ILE A 235 7.44 11.49 3.24
CA ILE A 235 6.37 11.66 2.24
C ILE A 235 5.81 13.08 2.20
N MET A 236 5.90 13.85 3.28
CA MET A 236 5.47 15.25 3.26
C MET A 236 6.47 16.17 2.53
N ASN A 237 7.73 15.75 2.37
CA ASN A 237 8.79 16.52 1.73
C ASN A 237 9.27 15.94 0.38
N PHE A 238 8.67 14.85 -0.09
CA PHE A 238 8.92 14.29 -1.40
C PHE A 238 8.51 15.26 -2.53
N LYS A 239 9.14 15.09 -3.69
CA LYS A 239 8.76 15.78 -4.93
C LYS A 239 7.69 14.98 -5.68
N TYR A 240 6.67 15.68 -6.16
CA TYR A 240 5.50 15.11 -6.83
C TYR A 240 5.14 15.88 -8.11
N ARG A 241 6.12 16.42 -8.83
CA ARG A 241 5.87 17.33 -9.95
C ARG A 241 5.11 16.63 -11.07
N GLY A 242 4.04 17.28 -11.54
CA GLY A 242 3.19 16.80 -12.65
C GLY A 242 2.25 15.65 -12.28
N LEU A 243 2.31 15.11 -11.06
CA LEU A 243 1.46 13.96 -10.67
C LEU A 243 -0.01 14.32 -10.44
N ASN A 244 -0.31 15.61 -10.31
CA ASN A 244 -1.66 16.16 -10.22
C ASN A 244 -2.08 16.93 -11.48
N ASP A 245 -1.30 16.83 -12.56
CA ASP A 245 -1.58 17.50 -13.82
C ASP A 245 -2.29 16.53 -14.79
N PRO A 246 -3.57 16.76 -15.14
CA PRO A 246 -4.32 15.87 -16.03
C PRO A 246 -3.80 15.87 -17.47
N GLU A 247 -2.98 16.84 -17.87
CA GLU A 247 -2.40 16.91 -19.22
C GLU A 247 -1.17 16.01 -19.37
N VAL A 248 -0.60 15.50 -18.27
CA VAL A 248 0.56 14.63 -18.30
C VAL A 248 0.13 13.18 -18.58
N TYR A 249 0.65 12.61 -19.67
CA TYR A 249 0.36 11.22 -20.00
C TYR A 249 1.09 10.24 -19.07
N PHE A 250 0.30 9.42 -18.37
CA PHE A 250 0.76 8.29 -17.58
C PHE A 250 0.29 6.96 -18.18
N ASN A 251 1.24 6.13 -18.62
CA ASN A 251 0.92 4.77 -19.04
C ASN A 251 0.69 3.85 -17.83
N ARG A 252 0.14 2.66 -18.09
CA ARG A 252 -0.19 1.66 -17.06
C ARG A 252 0.99 1.28 -16.16
N ASN A 253 2.21 1.21 -16.69
CA ASN A 253 3.40 0.86 -15.91
C ASN A 253 3.76 1.97 -14.94
N ILE A 254 3.69 3.23 -15.40
CA ILE A 254 3.90 4.41 -14.55
C ILE A 254 2.82 4.48 -13.47
N THR A 255 1.54 4.35 -13.83
CA THR A 255 0.44 4.33 -12.86
C THR A 255 0.65 3.23 -11.81
N GLY A 256 1.10 2.04 -12.22
CA GLY A 256 1.44 0.94 -11.32
C GLY A 256 2.59 1.26 -10.36
N LEU A 257 3.67 1.86 -10.87
CA LEU A 257 4.81 2.29 -10.07
C LEU A 257 4.41 3.33 -9.02
N LEU A 258 3.58 4.30 -9.40
CA LEU A 258 3.15 5.39 -8.54
C LEU A 258 2.30 4.92 -7.34
N GLN A 259 1.70 3.73 -7.40
CA GLN A 259 1.00 3.17 -6.24
C GLN A 259 1.91 2.92 -5.02
N ASN A 260 3.24 2.91 -5.21
CA ASN A 260 4.19 2.84 -4.11
C ASN A 260 4.07 4.07 -3.16
N TYR A 261 3.86 5.27 -3.70
CA TYR A 261 3.57 6.46 -2.89
C TYR A 261 2.26 6.31 -2.11
N ARG A 262 1.20 5.82 -2.77
CA ARG A 262 -0.09 5.58 -2.11
C ARG A 262 0.00 4.57 -0.98
N THR A 263 0.83 3.54 -1.13
CA THR A 263 1.06 2.56 -0.08
C THR A 263 1.71 3.22 1.15
N ALA A 264 2.64 4.15 0.94
CA ALA A 264 3.26 4.91 2.02
C ALA A 264 2.25 5.84 2.73
N PHE A 265 1.45 6.61 1.97
CA PHE A 265 0.37 7.44 2.53
C PHE A 265 -0.65 6.60 3.30
N PHE A 266 -1.12 5.49 2.72
CA PHE A 266 -2.06 4.57 3.35
C PHE A 266 -1.54 4.05 4.69
N ARG A 267 -0.30 3.54 4.74
CA ARG A 267 0.30 3.00 5.97
C ARG A 267 0.33 4.03 7.09
N LEU A 268 0.74 5.25 6.77
CA LEU A 268 0.83 6.33 7.75
C LEU A 268 -0.55 6.83 8.19
N ALA A 269 -1.47 7.02 7.25
CA ALA A 269 -2.85 7.42 7.54
C ALA A 269 -3.55 6.38 8.42
N ASN A 270 -3.42 5.09 8.11
CA ASN A 270 -3.98 4.01 8.92
C ASN A 270 -3.43 4.04 10.36
N TYR A 271 -2.13 4.27 10.53
CA TYR A 271 -1.54 4.43 11.87
C TYR A 271 -2.16 5.59 12.64
N TYR A 272 -2.23 6.79 12.03
CA TYR A 272 -2.79 7.96 12.72
C TYR A 272 -4.28 7.82 13.02
N LEU A 273 -5.04 7.21 12.11
CA LEU A 273 -6.47 6.94 12.32
C LEU A 273 -6.67 5.96 13.48
N THR A 274 -5.92 4.85 13.50
CA THR A 274 -5.98 3.85 14.59
C THR A 274 -5.55 4.43 15.93
N ALA A 275 -4.50 5.26 15.93
CA ALA A 275 -4.00 5.96 17.11
C ALA A 275 -4.85 7.18 17.51
N ARG A 276 -5.99 7.43 16.83
CA ARG A 276 -6.90 8.56 17.07
C ARG A 276 -6.21 9.95 16.97
N LYS A 277 -5.12 10.05 16.21
CA LYS A 277 -4.38 11.29 15.92
C LYS A 277 -5.00 12.02 14.72
N GLN A 278 -6.18 12.60 14.93
CA GLN A 278 -7.04 13.13 13.85
C GLN A 278 -6.38 14.21 12.98
N GLU A 279 -5.65 15.15 13.57
CA GLU A 279 -5.00 16.24 12.83
C GLU A 279 -3.96 15.69 11.83
N ARG A 280 -3.06 14.83 12.32
CA ARG A 280 -2.05 14.15 11.49
C ARG A 280 -2.68 13.26 10.41
N PHE A 281 -3.76 12.55 10.74
CA PHE A 281 -4.50 11.76 9.76
C PHE A 281 -5.03 12.64 8.61
N ARG A 282 -5.68 13.75 8.93
CA ARG A 282 -6.20 14.69 7.92
C ARG A 282 -5.08 15.29 7.07
N GLU A 283 -3.98 15.67 7.69
CA GLU A 283 -2.83 16.25 6.99
C GLU A 283 -2.24 15.28 5.95
N VAL A 284 -2.00 14.03 6.35
CA VAL A 284 -1.46 12.99 5.46
C VAL A 284 -2.41 12.68 4.32
N MET A 285 -3.71 12.57 4.61
CA MET A 285 -4.72 12.31 3.59
C MET A 285 -4.88 13.49 2.62
N ALA A 286 -4.86 14.72 3.14
CA ALA A 286 -4.94 15.93 2.31
C ALA A 286 -3.76 15.98 1.34
N LYS A 287 -2.54 15.71 1.85
CA LYS A 287 -1.36 15.67 1.00
C LYS A 287 -1.46 14.60 -0.09
N ALA A 288 -1.93 13.41 0.24
CA ALA A 288 -2.07 12.31 -0.72
C ALA A 288 -2.98 12.67 -1.90
N TYR A 289 -4.12 13.33 -1.64
CA TYR A 289 -5.09 13.73 -2.67
C TYR A 289 -4.66 15.00 -3.42
N GLU A 290 -3.95 15.91 -2.77
CA GLU A 290 -3.37 17.11 -3.41
C GLU A 290 -2.34 16.73 -4.49
N VAL A 291 -1.44 15.79 -4.16
CA VAL A 291 -0.30 15.46 -5.02
C VAL A 291 -0.55 14.32 -5.99
N MET A 292 -1.52 13.45 -5.69
CA MET A 292 -1.88 12.30 -6.53
C MET A 292 -3.40 12.07 -6.59
N PRO A 293 -4.15 13.04 -7.14
CA PRO A 293 -5.60 12.93 -7.29
C PRO A 293 -5.98 11.66 -8.08
N PRO A 294 -7.00 10.89 -7.64
CA PRO A 294 -7.44 9.66 -8.32
C PRO A 294 -7.87 9.85 -9.77
N GLU A 295 -8.33 11.04 -10.13
CA GLU A 295 -8.75 11.42 -11.48
C GLU A 295 -7.57 11.49 -12.46
N VAL A 296 -6.38 11.86 -11.97
CA VAL A 296 -5.15 11.93 -12.77
C VAL A 296 -4.38 10.61 -12.70
N ILE A 297 -4.28 10.02 -11.51
CA ILE A 297 -3.58 8.76 -11.28
C ILE A 297 -4.59 7.76 -10.69
N PRO A 298 -5.23 6.91 -11.50
CA PRO A 298 -6.19 5.95 -10.97
C PRO A 298 -5.56 4.93 -10.02
N PHE A 299 -6.36 4.39 -9.10
CA PHE A 299 -5.94 3.25 -8.29
C PHE A 299 -5.86 2.00 -9.16
N THR A 300 -4.87 1.15 -8.92
CA THR A 300 -4.75 -0.14 -9.62
C THR A 300 -5.23 -1.32 -8.79
N ASN A 301 -5.65 -1.08 -7.55
CA ASN A 301 -6.15 -2.09 -6.61
C ASN A 301 -7.44 -1.59 -5.97
N ALA A 302 -8.55 -2.31 -6.21
CA ALA A 302 -9.89 -1.91 -5.76
C ALA A 302 -10.03 -1.87 -4.23
N GLN A 303 -9.31 -2.72 -3.49
CA GLN A 303 -9.36 -2.70 -2.02
C GLN A 303 -8.67 -1.45 -1.48
N LEU A 304 -7.51 -1.09 -2.02
CA LEU A 304 -6.81 0.13 -1.65
C LEU A 304 -7.64 1.37 -2.00
N GLU A 305 -8.26 1.39 -3.18
CA GLU A 305 -9.19 2.46 -3.59
C GLU A 305 -10.33 2.62 -2.59
N GLN A 306 -10.99 1.52 -2.21
CA GLN A 306 -12.10 1.54 -1.25
C GLN A 306 -11.65 2.11 0.11
N ILE A 307 -10.51 1.66 0.63
CA ILE A 307 -9.99 2.13 1.92
C ILE A 307 -9.60 3.60 1.85
N MET A 308 -8.84 4.00 0.84
CA MET A 308 -8.37 5.38 0.69
C MET A 308 -9.52 6.36 0.44
N THR A 309 -10.55 5.95 -0.31
CA THR A 309 -11.76 6.76 -0.52
C THR A 309 -12.52 6.95 0.79
N GLY A 310 -12.68 5.88 1.59
CA GLY A 310 -13.28 5.99 2.91
C GLY A 310 -12.44 6.86 3.86
N TYR A 311 -11.11 6.79 3.79
CA TYR A 311 -10.24 7.69 4.54
C TYR A 311 -10.39 9.15 4.08
N ALA A 312 -10.57 9.40 2.79
CA ALA A 312 -10.77 10.74 2.26
C ALA A 312 -12.08 11.36 2.75
N LEU A 313 -13.15 10.56 2.86
CA LEU A 313 -14.41 10.99 3.48
C LEU A 313 -14.24 11.28 4.98
N LEU A 314 -13.56 10.40 5.72
CA LEU A 314 -13.27 10.62 7.15
C LEU A 314 -12.39 11.85 7.40
N ALA A 315 -11.47 12.12 6.49
CA ALA A 315 -10.59 13.28 6.56
C ALA A 315 -11.29 14.59 6.15
N GLY A 316 -12.50 14.52 5.57
CA GLY A 316 -13.24 15.68 5.06
C GLY A 316 -12.74 16.21 3.72
N ILE A 317 -12.01 15.40 2.96
CA ILE A 317 -11.50 15.75 1.61
C ILE A 317 -12.60 15.55 0.57
N LEU A 318 -13.32 14.44 0.68
CA LEU A 318 -14.51 14.19 -0.13
C LEU A 318 -15.75 14.60 0.67
N PRO A 319 -16.72 15.31 0.06
CA PRO A 319 -17.95 15.66 0.74
C PRO A 319 -18.81 14.40 0.96
N PRO A 320 -19.52 14.25 2.10
CA PRO A 320 -20.35 13.08 2.37
C PRO A 320 -21.40 12.77 1.27
N ASP A 321 -21.88 13.80 0.57
CA ASP A 321 -22.85 13.64 -0.51
C ASP A 321 -22.31 12.84 -1.71
N THR A 322 -20.99 12.67 -1.86
CA THR A 322 -20.45 11.79 -2.91
C THR A 322 -20.92 10.36 -2.75
N LEU A 323 -21.25 9.92 -1.53
CA LEU A 323 -21.79 8.58 -1.25
C LEU A 323 -23.10 8.31 -1.98
N ARG A 324 -23.86 9.34 -2.34
CA ARG A 324 -25.13 9.22 -3.06
C ARG A 324 -24.95 9.01 -4.57
N THR A 325 -23.72 9.06 -5.08
CA THR A 325 -23.41 8.89 -6.50
C THR A 325 -23.24 7.42 -6.88
N GLU A 326 -23.35 7.11 -8.17
CA GLU A 326 -23.16 5.74 -8.70
C GLU A 326 -21.72 5.22 -8.55
N ALA A 327 -20.75 6.07 -8.20
CA ALA A 327 -19.36 5.67 -7.97
C ALA A 327 -19.17 4.75 -6.76
N PHE A 328 -20.15 4.69 -5.85
CA PHE A 328 -20.14 3.88 -4.63
C PHE A 328 -21.14 2.74 -4.74
N ASP A 329 -20.68 1.52 -5.03
CA ASP A 329 -21.55 0.34 -4.97
C ASP A 329 -21.98 -0.01 -3.52
N LEU A 330 -22.95 -0.92 -3.39
CA LEU A 330 -23.45 -1.35 -2.07
C LEU A 330 -22.37 -1.89 -1.13
N ARG A 331 -21.30 -2.53 -1.63
CA ARG A 331 -20.20 -3.02 -0.78
C ARG A 331 -19.34 -1.87 -0.27
N LYS A 332 -19.04 -0.89 -1.13
CA LYS A 332 -18.33 0.33 -0.77
C LYS A 332 -19.11 1.09 0.29
N LEU A 333 -20.40 1.30 0.10
CA LEU A 333 -21.29 1.95 1.08
C LEU A 333 -21.30 1.23 2.43
N GLN A 334 -21.45 -0.10 2.42
CA GLN A 334 -21.42 -0.89 3.66
C GLN A 334 -20.07 -0.76 4.38
N GLY A 335 -18.96 -0.89 3.65
CA GLY A 335 -17.62 -0.80 4.23
C GLY A 335 -17.33 0.57 4.81
N ILE A 336 -17.71 1.64 4.11
CA ILE A 336 -17.53 3.02 4.59
C ILE A 336 -18.42 3.27 5.81
N GLY A 337 -19.69 2.84 5.79
CA GLY A 337 -20.59 3.00 6.93
C GLY A 337 -20.08 2.31 8.20
N GLN A 338 -19.58 1.08 8.07
CA GLN A 338 -18.99 0.34 9.18
C GLN A 338 -17.70 0.98 9.71
N MET A 339 -16.82 1.41 8.81
CA MET A 339 -15.58 2.09 9.18
C MET A 339 -15.86 3.42 9.87
N ALA A 340 -16.79 4.22 9.32
CA ALA A 340 -17.18 5.50 9.90
C ALA A 340 -17.79 5.33 11.29
N ALA A 341 -18.67 4.34 11.49
CA ALA A 341 -19.22 4.04 12.80
C ALA A 341 -18.14 3.59 13.81
N HIS A 342 -17.15 2.80 13.37
CA HIS A 342 -16.04 2.37 14.22
C HIS A 342 -15.16 3.53 14.72
N TYR A 343 -14.97 4.54 13.87
CA TYR A 343 -14.21 5.74 14.18
C TYR A 343 -15.08 6.92 14.66
N GLU A 344 -16.32 6.66 15.07
CA GLU A 344 -17.26 7.64 15.65
C GLU A 344 -17.61 8.80 14.70
N ALA A 345 -17.40 8.63 13.39
CA ALA A 345 -17.88 9.55 12.36
C ALA A 345 -19.35 9.24 12.05
N TYR A 346 -20.22 9.41 13.04
CA TYR A 346 -21.60 8.92 13.00
C TYR A 346 -22.45 9.56 11.91
N ASP A 347 -22.26 10.84 11.59
CA ASP A 347 -22.97 11.48 10.47
C ASP A 347 -22.63 10.84 9.12
N LEU A 348 -21.34 10.56 8.89
CA LEU A 348 -20.88 9.88 7.68
C LEU A 348 -21.40 8.43 7.65
N ALA A 349 -21.36 7.74 8.79
CA ALA A 349 -21.88 6.39 8.93
C ALA A 349 -23.37 6.33 8.62
N ARG A 350 -24.14 7.31 9.12
CA ARG A 350 -25.56 7.46 8.89
C ARG A 350 -25.85 7.63 7.40
N ILE A 351 -25.20 8.60 6.75
CA ILE A 351 -25.39 8.87 5.30
C ILE A 351 -25.07 7.62 4.46
N ALA A 352 -23.96 6.93 4.76
CA ALA A 352 -23.56 5.73 4.04
C ALA A 352 -24.57 4.58 4.19
N LEU A 353 -25.04 4.33 5.42
CA LEU A 353 -25.97 3.24 5.72
C LEU A 353 -27.40 3.53 5.28
N GLU A 354 -27.86 4.78 5.34
CA GLU A 354 -29.14 5.23 4.78
C GLU A 354 -29.14 5.05 3.26
N THR A 355 -28.10 5.54 2.58
CA THR A 355 -27.96 5.42 1.11
C THR A 355 -27.91 3.94 0.68
N LEU A 356 -27.20 3.11 1.43
CA LEU A 356 -27.16 1.66 1.22
C LEU A 356 -28.55 1.04 1.32
N LEU A 357 -29.30 1.38 2.37
CA LEU A 357 -30.62 0.82 2.62
C LEU A 357 -31.61 1.26 1.54
N GLU A 358 -31.63 2.55 1.20
CA GLU A 358 -32.49 3.12 0.17
C GLU A 358 -32.28 2.46 -1.21
N ARG A 359 -31.02 2.19 -1.59
CA ARG A 359 -30.70 1.52 -2.85
C ARG A 359 -31.10 0.06 -2.88
N ILE A 360 -30.97 -0.66 -1.76
CA ILE A 360 -31.45 -2.04 -1.67
C ILE A 360 -32.98 -2.08 -1.72
N GLU A 361 -33.67 -1.16 -1.04
CA GLU A 361 -35.13 -1.14 -0.94
C GLU A 361 -35.82 -0.65 -2.23
N SER A 362 -35.20 0.28 -2.97
CA SER A 362 -35.73 0.78 -4.24
C SER A 362 -35.65 -0.23 -5.38
N ASN A 363 -34.68 -1.15 -5.38
CA ASN A 363 -34.54 -2.20 -6.39
C ASN A 363 -34.06 -3.54 -5.78
N PRO A 364 -34.88 -4.22 -4.98
CA PRO A 364 -34.46 -5.35 -4.15
C PRO A 364 -34.06 -6.60 -4.95
N THR A 365 -34.52 -6.73 -6.19
CA THR A 365 -34.20 -7.81 -7.12
C THR A 365 -33.31 -7.34 -8.27
N GLY A 366 -32.66 -6.18 -8.11
CA GLY A 366 -31.77 -5.61 -9.11
C GLY A 366 -30.42 -6.34 -9.17
N PRO A 367 -29.69 -6.23 -10.30
CA PRO A 367 -28.39 -6.89 -10.48
C PRO A 367 -27.34 -6.45 -9.46
N GLU A 368 -27.42 -5.21 -8.97
CA GLU A 368 -26.54 -4.69 -7.93
C GLU A 368 -26.77 -5.37 -6.58
N VAL A 369 -28.04 -5.52 -6.17
CA VAL A 369 -28.41 -6.22 -4.93
C VAL A 369 -28.03 -7.69 -5.02
N ASP A 370 -28.25 -8.35 -6.15
CA ASP A 370 -27.83 -9.74 -6.36
C ASP A 370 -26.31 -9.90 -6.23
N ALA A 371 -25.52 -9.00 -6.83
CA ALA A 371 -24.05 -9.02 -6.71
C ALA A 371 -23.57 -8.75 -5.27
N PHE A 372 -24.29 -7.91 -4.53
CA PHE A 372 -24.05 -7.64 -3.12
C PHE A 372 -24.40 -8.83 -2.23
N LEU A 373 -25.53 -9.50 -2.47
CA LEU A 373 -25.95 -10.69 -1.73
C LEU A 373 -25.03 -11.88 -2.01
N ALA A 374 -24.67 -12.11 -3.28
CA ALA A 374 -23.71 -13.14 -3.67
C ALA A 374 -22.35 -12.98 -2.96
N ALA A 375 -21.93 -11.72 -2.75
CA ALA A 375 -20.72 -11.38 -1.99
C ALA A 375 -20.68 -11.93 -0.58
N ALA A 376 -21.85 -11.94 0.07
CA ALA A 376 -21.99 -12.18 1.48
C ALA A 376 -21.98 -13.68 1.82
N ILE A 377 -21.96 -14.54 0.80
CA ILE A 377 -21.97 -16.00 0.93
C ILE A 377 -20.54 -16.51 0.71
N SER A 378 -20.12 -17.50 1.50
CA SER A 378 -18.80 -18.13 1.38
C SER A 378 -18.52 -18.78 0.02
N ARG A 379 -19.56 -19.09 -0.77
CA ARG A 379 -19.50 -19.67 -2.12
C ARG A 379 -20.39 -18.87 -3.08
N PRO A 380 -19.93 -17.69 -3.56
CA PRO A 380 -20.71 -16.81 -4.41
C PRO A 380 -21.22 -17.46 -5.69
N GLU A 381 -20.48 -18.44 -6.23
CA GLU A 381 -20.84 -19.20 -7.43
C GLU A 381 -22.14 -20.00 -7.30
N LEU A 382 -22.52 -20.36 -6.06
CA LEU A 382 -23.75 -21.10 -5.79
C LEU A 382 -24.97 -20.18 -5.66
N TYR A 383 -24.78 -18.85 -5.61
CA TYR A 383 -25.87 -17.89 -5.47
C TYR A 383 -26.80 -17.88 -6.68
N ALA A 384 -26.23 -18.00 -7.89
CA ALA A 384 -27.01 -18.03 -9.13
C ALA A 384 -28.01 -19.22 -9.17
N SER A 385 -27.61 -20.35 -8.59
CA SER A 385 -28.43 -21.56 -8.46
C SER A 385 -29.28 -21.62 -7.18
N ALA A 386 -29.19 -20.62 -6.31
CA ALA A 386 -29.96 -20.59 -5.06
C ALA A 386 -31.47 -20.39 -5.35
N SER A 387 -32.32 -21.04 -4.55
CA SER A 387 -33.76 -20.84 -4.62
C SER A 387 -34.15 -19.41 -4.22
N GLU A 388 -35.25 -18.91 -4.77
CA GLU A 388 -35.73 -17.56 -4.47
C GLU A 388 -36.02 -17.37 -2.96
N ASN A 389 -36.51 -18.42 -2.29
CA ASN A 389 -36.70 -18.42 -0.84
C ASN A 389 -35.38 -18.19 -0.09
N LEU A 390 -34.30 -18.88 -0.48
CA LEU A 390 -32.98 -18.70 0.15
C LEU A 390 -32.42 -17.30 -0.10
N LYS A 391 -32.62 -16.75 -1.30
CA LYS A 391 -32.21 -15.37 -1.63
C LYS A 391 -32.98 -14.35 -0.79
N ASN A 392 -34.29 -14.54 -0.62
CA ASN A 392 -35.14 -13.70 0.21
C ASN A 392 -34.76 -13.77 1.69
N ASP A 393 -34.49 -14.97 2.22
CA ASP A 393 -34.04 -15.15 3.61
C ASP A 393 -32.70 -14.47 3.85
N LEU A 394 -31.75 -14.60 2.91
CA LEU A 394 -30.46 -13.94 2.97
C LEU A 394 -30.61 -12.41 2.94
N ARG A 395 -31.45 -11.89 2.02
CA ARG A 395 -31.75 -10.46 1.91
C ARG A 395 -32.32 -9.94 3.23
N LYS A 396 -33.32 -10.63 3.81
CA LYS A 396 -33.93 -10.26 5.09
C LYS A 396 -32.91 -10.24 6.22
N ARG A 397 -32.00 -11.22 6.29
CA ARG A 397 -30.94 -11.28 7.31
C ARG A 397 -29.94 -10.14 7.18
N ILE A 398 -29.49 -9.83 5.96
CA ILE A 398 -28.53 -8.76 5.69
C ILE A 398 -29.15 -7.39 5.96
N LEU A 399 -30.37 -7.14 5.47
CA LEU A 399 -31.13 -5.93 5.77
C LEU A 399 -31.31 -5.74 7.27
N GLY A 400 -31.71 -6.79 7.99
CA GLY A 400 -31.82 -6.73 9.45
C GLY A 400 -30.50 -6.38 10.14
N SER A 401 -29.36 -6.82 9.60
CA SER A 401 -28.03 -6.45 10.11
C SER A 401 -27.71 -4.98 9.86
N ILE A 402 -27.93 -4.49 8.63
CA ILE A 402 -27.72 -3.09 8.25
C ILE A 402 -28.62 -2.17 9.08
N ARG A 403 -29.90 -2.52 9.23
CA ARG A 403 -30.86 -1.75 10.03
C ARG A 403 -30.47 -1.66 11.51
N ARG A 404 -29.94 -2.74 12.10
CA ARG A 404 -29.38 -2.71 13.46
C ARG A 404 -28.16 -1.79 13.58
N GLN A 405 -27.28 -1.80 12.58
CA GLN A 405 -26.12 -0.90 12.56
C GLN A 405 -26.58 0.56 12.47
N LEU A 406 -27.52 0.87 11.58
CA LEU A 406 -28.07 2.22 11.43
C LEU A 406 -28.82 2.69 12.68
N LEU A 407 -29.62 1.82 13.31
CA LEU A 407 -30.28 2.15 14.59
C LEU A 407 -29.26 2.51 15.68
N ARG A 408 -28.15 1.77 15.77
CA ARG A 408 -27.07 2.12 16.69
C ARG A 408 -26.51 3.51 16.37
N VAL A 409 -26.27 3.80 15.09
CA VAL A 409 -25.78 5.13 14.68
C VAL A 409 -26.76 6.24 15.09
N TYR A 410 -28.07 6.10 14.85
CA TYR A 410 -29.05 7.11 15.28
C TYR A 410 -29.01 7.37 16.79
N LYS A 411 -28.85 6.31 17.60
CA LYS A 411 -28.74 6.43 19.06
C LYS A 411 -27.48 7.17 19.49
N GLU A 412 -26.34 6.92 18.85
CA GLU A 412 -25.07 7.58 19.16
C GLU A 412 -25.06 9.06 18.74
N VAL A 413 -25.78 9.42 17.67
CA VAL A 413 -26.00 10.83 17.27
C VAL A 413 -26.98 11.55 18.20
N GLY A 414 -27.79 10.81 18.97
CA GLY A 414 -28.83 11.36 19.83
C GLY A 414 -30.10 11.78 19.07
N ASP A 415 -30.27 11.32 17.82
CA ASP A 415 -31.46 11.61 17.02
C ASP A 415 -32.58 10.60 17.32
N THR A 416 -33.18 10.75 18.50
CA THR A 416 -34.26 9.87 18.98
C THR A 416 -35.48 9.91 18.06
N ALA A 417 -35.78 11.07 17.45
CA ALA A 417 -36.89 11.21 16.53
C ALA A 417 -36.66 10.39 15.24
N ALA A 418 -35.48 10.49 14.63
CA ALA A 418 -35.12 9.66 13.49
C ALA A 418 -35.07 8.17 13.84
N ALA A 419 -34.57 7.82 15.04
CA ALA A 419 -34.56 6.43 15.51
C ALA A 419 -35.99 5.85 15.64
N VAL A 420 -36.93 6.62 16.19
CA VAL A 420 -38.35 6.23 16.31
C VAL A 420 -38.98 6.08 14.93
N MET A 421 -38.87 7.10 14.06
CA MET A 421 -39.41 7.04 12.70
C MET A 421 -38.84 5.85 11.91
N PHE A 422 -37.53 5.58 12.07
CA PHE A 422 -36.87 4.46 11.42
C PHE A 422 -37.40 3.11 11.91
N LEU A 423 -37.61 2.96 13.22
CA LEU A 423 -38.17 1.74 13.80
C LEU A 423 -39.63 1.52 13.40
N GLU A 424 -40.43 2.58 13.30
CA GLU A 424 -41.81 2.50 12.81
C GLU A 424 -41.86 2.00 11.37
N ARG A 425 -41.05 2.58 10.47
CA ARG A 425 -40.93 2.10 9.07
C ARG A 425 -40.43 0.66 8.99
N TRP A 426 -39.50 0.27 9.87
CA TRP A 426 -39.05 -1.12 9.92
C TRP A 426 -40.19 -2.04 10.35
N GLN A 427 -40.96 -1.68 11.38
CA GLN A 427 -42.08 -2.47 11.85
C GLN A 427 -43.21 -2.55 10.81
N GLU A 428 -43.46 -1.49 10.04
CA GLU A 428 -44.40 -1.53 8.90
C GLU A 428 -43.94 -2.53 7.82
N ALA A 429 -42.63 -2.57 7.53
CA ALA A 429 -42.06 -3.46 6.52
C ALA A 429 -41.92 -4.93 6.99
N ASP A 430 -41.84 -5.18 8.30
CA ASP A 430 -41.71 -6.51 8.91
C ASP A 430 -42.44 -6.56 10.27
N PRO A 431 -43.79 -6.67 10.28
CA PRO A 431 -44.60 -6.56 11.51
C PRO A 431 -44.26 -7.58 12.59
N GLU A 432 -43.76 -8.74 12.19
CA GLU A 432 -43.34 -9.85 13.08
C GLU A 432 -41.93 -9.65 13.67
N ASN A 433 -41.30 -8.50 13.43
CA ASN A 433 -39.96 -8.22 13.92
C ASN A 433 -39.96 -7.79 15.39
N GLU A 434 -39.88 -8.78 16.29
CA GLU A 434 -39.83 -8.58 17.74
C GLU A 434 -38.71 -7.62 18.20
N PHE A 435 -37.58 -7.58 17.50
CA PHE A 435 -36.49 -6.66 17.83
C PHE A 435 -36.90 -5.20 17.62
N ALA A 436 -37.44 -4.87 16.45
CA ALA A 436 -37.87 -3.50 16.14
C ALA A 436 -38.98 -3.04 17.09
N LYS A 437 -39.96 -3.91 17.37
CA LYS A 437 -41.05 -3.64 18.31
C LYS A 437 -40.54 -3.31 19.71
N LYS A 438 -39.66 -4.15 20.26
CA LYS A 438 -39.09 -3.96 21.61
C LYS A 438 -38.25 -2.68 21.72
N GLU A 439 -37.44 -2.37 20.71
CA GLU A 439 -36.64 -1.15 20.70
C GLU A 439 -37.52 0.12 20.56
N LEU A 440 -38.61 0.04 19.80
CA LEU A 440 -39.56 1.13 19.65
C LEU A 440 -40.30 1.42 20.96
N GLU A 441 -40.79 0.37 21.64
CA GLU A 441 -41.41 0.49 22.96
C GLU A 441 -40.45 1.13 23.96
N LYS A 442 -39.18 0.69 23.99
CA LYS A 442 -38.15 1.24 24.87
C LYS A 442 -37.94 2.74 24.64
N LEU A 443 -37.77 3.16 23.38
CA LEU A 443 -37.55 4.58 23.06
C LEU A 443 -38.79 5.44 23.35
N LYS A 444 -40.01 4.92 23.17
CA LYS A 444 -41.25 5.62 23.51
C LYS A 444 -41.42 5.78 25.03
N THR A 445 -40.94 4.84 25.83
CA THR A 445 -40.96 4.94 27.30
C THR A 445 -39.86 5.83 27.90
N GLU A 446 -38.79 6.10 27.15
CA GLU A 446 -37.64 6.91 27.59
C GLU A 446 -37.77 8.39 27.20
N GLN A 447 -38.81 8.79 26.45
CA GLN A 447 -39.12 10.20 26.17
C GLN A 447 -39.83 10.86 27.37
N PRO A 448 -39.38 12.03 27.87
CA PRO A 448 -40.20 12.83 28.77
C PRO A 448 -41.48 13.24 28.04
N GLU A 449 -42.63 13.17 28.72
CA GLU A 449 -43.85 13.80 28.24
C GLU A 449 -43.59 15.31 28.08
N GLU A 450 -43.48 15.80 26.84
CA GLU A 450 -43.58 17.23 26.50
C GLU A 450 -44.86 17.50 25.70
#